data_AF-A0A352D7C3-F1
#
_entry.id   AF-A0A352D7C3-F1
#
_cell.length_a   1.000
_cell.length_b   1.000
_cell.length_c   1.000
_cell.angle_alpha   90.00
_cell.angle_beta   90.00
_cell.angle_gamma   90.00
#
_symmetry.space_group_name_H-M   'P 1'
#
loop_
_entity.id
_entity.type
_entity.pdbx_description
1 polymer ?
#
loop_
_entity_poly.entity_id
_entity_poly.type
_entity_poly.pdbx_seq_one_letter_code
_entity_poly.pdbx_strand_id
1 'polypeptide(L)'
;MRDALTLLDRAASFGKGSVELDVLNELLGHAGPDLIRDAALALVKRDAAALYAGFEKISREGYDPITILRDLRNTLSETFLHLQGFSKVPTALSAVLEKDCSPLALARLSRKLNAVIDEVKFSDSPALAAEIALFTLIETPQDLDALVKRLEALESRLASGAPAPDAAWPAPDSAGQQKKNEKSALTLNPSSLIPHPSPFSPLPRSGNACLARFPSKNPCFIISSFQSGSPLTMKTPGSSPPPMSSKPVS
;
A
#
# COMPACT_ATOMS: atom_id res chain seq x y z
N MET A 1 -13.28 24.82 -24.50
CA MET A 1 -12.86 24.12 -25.74
C MET A 1 -11.53 24.61 -26.30
N ARG A 2 -11.03 25.80 -25.96
CA ARG A 2 -9.74 26.31 -26.47
C ARG A 2 -8.53 25.48 -26.01
N ASP A 3 -8.48 25.09 -24.74
CA ASP A 3 -7.31 24.38 -24.19
C ASP A 3 -7.12 22.98 -24.80
N ALA A 4 -8.22 22.27 -25.05
CA ALA A 4 -8.19 20.98 -25.72
C ALA A 4 -7.66 21.09 -27.17
N LEU A 5 -8.07 22.14 -27.90
CA LEU A 5 -7.57 22.38 -29.26
C LEU A 5 -6.10 22.81 -29.26
N THR A 6 -5.70 23.65 -28.29
CA THR A 6 -4.28 24.03 -28.12
C THR A 6 -3.42 22.80 -27.80
N LEU A 7 -3.90 21.87 -26.97
CA LEU A 7 -3.19 20.64 -26.65
C LEU A 7 -3.06 19.72 -27.88
N LEU A 8 -4.12 19.61 -28.69
CA LEU A 8 -4.10 18.83 -29.92
C LEU A 8 -3.10 19.39 -30.94
N ASP A 9 -3.05 20.71 -31.12
CA ASP A 9 -2.10 21.37 -32.02
C ASP A 9 -0.64 21.16 -31.58
N ARG A 10 -0.42 21.20 -30.26
CA ARG A 10 0.89 20.87 -29.67
C ARG A 10 1.26 19.41 -29.90
N ALA A 11 0.33 18.47 -29.69
CA ALA A 11 0.56 17.05 -29.93
C ALA A 11 0.86 16.77 -31.42
N ALA A 12 0.10 17.38 -32.33
CA ALA A 12 0.31 17.25 -33.77
C ALA A 12 1.67 17.82 -34.22
N SER A 13 2.07 18.96 -33.67
CA SER A 13 3.39 19.56 -33.94
C SER A 13 4.54 18.69 -33.42
N PHE A 14 4.37 18.07 -32.24
CA PHE A 14 5.36 17.20 -31.63
C PHE A 14 5.49 15.86 -32.39
N GLY A 15 4.37 15.26 -32.81
CA GLY A 15 4.31 14.02 -33.59
C GLY A 15 4.44 14.19 -35.12
N LYS A 16 4.97 15.34 -35.59
CA LYS A 16 5.19 15.65 -37.02
C LYS A 16 3.94 15.43 -37.92
N GLY A 17 2.76 15.73 -37.39
CA GLY A 17 1.48 15.58 -38.08
C GLY A 17 0.72 14.29 -37.74
N SER A 18 1.28 13.39 -36.93
CA SER A 18 0.59 12.21 -36.38
C SER A 18 0.39 12.33 -34.87
N VAL A 19 -0.76 11.87 -34.35
CA VAL A 19 -1.05 11.86 -32.92
C VAL A 19 -1.06 10.41 -32.46
N GLU A 20 0.10 9.93 -32.02
CA GLU A 20 0.26 8.60 -31.44
C GLU A 20 0.22 8.65 -29.90
N LEU A 21 -0.18 7.53 -29.28
CA LEU A 21 -0.36 7.43 -27.84
C LEU A 21 0.94 7.62 -27.06
N ASP A 22 2.05 7.10 -27.60
CA ASP A 22 3.38 7.19 -26.97
C ASP A 22 3.87 8.64 -26.90
N VAL A 23 3.79 9.32 -28.05
CA VAL A 23 4.08 10.76 -28.20
C VAL A 23 3.21 11.61 -27.27
N LEU A 24 1.94 11.23 -27.08
CA LEU A 24 1.03 11.91 -26.17
C LEU A 24 1.37 11.67 -24.70
N ASN A 25 1.78 10.46 -24.33
CA ASN A 25 2.22 10.13 -22.97
C ASN A 25 3.50 10.88 -22.61
N GLU A 26 4.47 10.96 -23.52
CA GLU A 26 5.68 11.77 -23.34
C GLU A 26 5.34 13.26 -23.16
N LEU A 27 4.45 13.79 -24.01
CA LEU A 27 4.03 15.19 -23.94
C LEU A 27 3.27 15.53 -22.64
N LEU A 28 2.48 14.58 -22.13
CA LEU A 28 1.69 14.72 -20.90
C LEU A 28 2.45 14.29 -19.64
N GLY A 29 3.67 13.78 -19.77
CA GLY A 29 4.43 13.21 -18.65
C GLY A 29 3.71 12.05 -17.96
N HIS A 30 2.93 11.26 -18.71
CA HIS A 30 2.33 10.04 -18.18
C HIS A 30 3.31 8.89 -18.26
N ALA A 31 3.32 8.06 -17.22
CA ALA A 31 4.09 6.83 -17.23
C ALA A 31 3.60 5.90 -18.33
N GLY A 32 4.53 5.23 -19.02
CA GLY A 32 4.18 4.22 -20.01
C GLY A 32 3.31 3.10 -19.41
N PRO A 33 2.39 2.51 -20.19
CA PRO A 33 1.47 1.49 -19.71
C PRO A 33 2.20 0.25 -19.18
N ASP A 34 3.41 -0.01 -19.69
CA ASP A 34 4.27 -1.09 -19.23
C ASP A 34 4.74 -0.90 -17.78
N LEU A 35 5.15 0.32 -17.42
CA LEU A 35 5.66 0.65 -16.09
C LEU A 35 4.55 0.48 -15.03
N ILE A 36 3.34 0.93 -15.35
CA ILE A 36 2.17 0.81 -14.48
C ILE A 36 1.76 -0.66 -14.33
N ARG A 37 1.76 -1.43 -15.43
CA ARG A 37 1.48 -2.87 -15.39
C ARG A 37 2.48 -3.60 -14.49
N ASP A 38 3.78 -3.34 -14.66
CA ASP A 38 4.83 -4.04 -13.92
C ASP A 38 4.76 -3.69 -12.42
N ALA A 39 4.49 -2.42 -12.08
CA ALA A 39 4.24 -2.00 -10.69
C ALA A 39 2.98 -2.66 -10.11
N ALA A 40 1.88 -2.73 -10.87
CA ALA A 40 0.67 -3.42 -10.43
C ALA A 40 0.89 -4.92 -10.22
N LEU A 41 1.68 -5.57 -11.09
CA LEU A 41 2.07 -6.97 -10.95
C LEU A 41 2.92 -7.18 -9.69
N ALA A 42 3.92 -6.34 -9.44
CA ALA A 42 4.73 -6.39 -8.23
C ALA A 42 3.87 -6.25 -6.96
N LEU A 43 2.87 -5.36 -6.99
CA LEU A 43 1.92 -5.17 -5.90
C LEU A 43 1.07 -6.41 -5.63
N VAL A 44 0.59 -7.07 -6.68
CA VAL A 44 -0.22 -8.30 -6.56
C VAL A 44 0.62 -9.47 -6.07
N LYS A 45 1.85 -9.63 -6.61
CA LYS A 45 2.79 -10.68 -6.22
C LYS A 45 3.47 -10.44 -4.87
N ARG A 46 3.30 -9.25 -4.29
CA ARG A 46 3.97 -8.81 -3.06
C ARG A 46 5.49 -8.81 -3.18
N ASP A 47 5.98 -8.49 -4.37
CA ASP A 47 7.41 -8.37 -4.63
C ASP A 47 7.87 -6.94 -4.31
N ALA A 48 8.42 -6.77 -3.11
CA ALA A 48 8.94 -5.51 -2.62
C ALA A 48 10.14 -5.02 -3.44
N ALA A 49 11.00 -5.92 -3.93
CA ALA A 49 12.19 -5.56 -4.69
C ALA A 49 11.81 -5.07 -6.09
N ALA A 50 10.90 -5.76 -6.77
CA ALA A 50 10.40 -5.32 -8.06
C ALA A 50 9.63 -4.00 -7.97
N LEU A 51 8.84 -3.80 -6.90
CA LEU A 51 8.11 -2.55 -6.70
C LEU A 51 9.06 -1.37 -6.47
N TYR A 52 10.10 -1.54 -5.66
CA TYR A 52 11.12 -0.52 -5.43
C TYR A 52 11.85 -0.14 -6.72
N ALA A 53 12.29 -1.14 -7.50
CA ALA A 53 12.96 -0.91 -8.78
C ALA A 53 12.06 -0.16 -9.78
N GLY A 54 10.76 -0.43 -9.77
CA GLY A 54 9.79 0.34 -10.55
C GLY A 54 9.69 1.80 -10.09
N PHE A 55 9.65 2.02 -8.77
CA PHE A 55 9.56 3.37 -8.19
C PHE A 55 10.84 4.19 -8.39
N GLU A 56 12.01 3.55 -8.41
CA GLU A 56 13.27 4.20 -8.73
C GLU A 56 13.27 4.74 -10.18
N LYS A 57 12.74 3.97 -11.13
CA LYS A 57 12.57 4.42 -12.53
C LYS A 57 11.62 5.62 -12.60
N ILE A 58 10.49 5.52 -11.92
CA ILE A 58 9.50 6.60 -11.80
C ILE A 58 10.14 7.90 -11.29
N SER A 59 10.92 7.79 -10.21
CA SER A 59 11.57 8.95 -9.59
C SER A 59 12.67 9.53 -10.48
N ARG A 60 13.43 8.67 -11.16
CA ARG A 60 14.51 9.07 -12.08
C ARG A 60 13.98 9.81 -13.32
N GLU A 61 12.83 9.38 -13.82
CA GLU A 61 12.16 9.99 -14.98
C GLU A 61 11.33 11.23 -14.59
N GLY A 62 11.13 11.45 -13.29
CA GLY A 62 10.45 12.65 -12.77
C GLY A 62 8.94 12.63 -12.95
N TYR A 63 8.33 11.44 -13.05
CA TYR A 63 6.88 11.30 -13.14
C TYR A 63 6.19 11.72 -11.84
N ASP A 64 4.97 12.24 -11.97
CA ASP A 64 4.15 12.60 -10.81
C ASP A 64 3.67 11.33 -10.06
N PRO A 65 4.05 11.15 -8.77
CA PRO A 65 3.66 9.98 -8.00
C PRO A 65 2.14 9.88 -7.83
N ILE A 66 1.42 11.01 -7.73
CA ILE A 66 -0.04 10.98 -7.54
C ILE A 66 -0.72 10.44 -8.80
N THR A 67 -0.26 10.85 -9.98
CA THR A 67 -0.76 10.33 -11.26
C THR A 67 -0.52 8.83 -11.37
N ILE A 68 0.69 8.35 -11.03
CA ILE A 68 1.01 6.93 -11.06
C ILE A 68 0.13 6.12 -10.11
N LEU A 69 -0.10 6.59 -8.89
CA LEU A 69 -0.98 5.91 -7.93
C LEU A 69 -2.42 5.82 -8.45
N ARG A 70 -2.92 6.87 -9.12
CA ARG A 70 -4.25 6.83 -9.76
C ARG A 70 -4.30 5.82 -10.89
N ASP A 71 -3.27 5.78 -11.72
CA ASP A 71 -3.21 4.85 -12.85
C ASP A 71 -3.09 3.40 -12.38
N LEU A 72 -2.32 3.15 -11.32
CA LEU A 72 -2.22 1.84 -10.68
C LEU A 72 -3.57 1.40 -10.12
N ARG A 73 -4.28 2.30 -9.41
CA ARG A 73 -5.65 2.03 -8.93
C ARG A 73 -6.62 1.75 -10.08
N ASN A 74 -6.57 2.53 -11.16
CA ASN A 74 -7.45 2.35 -12.32
C ASN A 74 -7.17 0.99 -12.97
N THR A 75 -5.90 0.66 -13.19
CA THR A 75 -5.47 -0.63 -13.76
C THR A 75 -5.97 -1.81 -12.92
N LEU A 76 -5.87 -1.75 -11.58
CA LEU A 76 -6.40 -2.79 -10.70
C LEU A 76 -7.92 -2.91 -10.79
N SER A 77 -8.63 -1.79 -10.86
CA SER A 77 -10.09 -1.73 -10.92
C SER A 77 -10.63 -2.26 -12.25
N GLU A 78 -10.01 -1.86 -13.36
CA GLU A 78 -10.34 -2.33 -14.70
C GLU A 78 -10.05 -3.83 -14.84
N THR A 79 -8.94 -4.30 -14.28
CA THR A 79 -8.58 -5.72 -14.26
C THR A 79 -9.61 -6.52 -13.46
N PHE A 80 -10.06 -6.01 -12.32
CA PHE A 80 -11.14 -6.62 -11.55
C PHE A 80 -12.44 -6.70 -12.37
N LEU A 81 -12.85 -5.61 -13.03
CA LEU A 81 -14.07 -5.61 -13.85
C LEU A 81 -13.98 -6.57 -15.03
N HIS A 82 -12.81 -6.70 -15.64
CA HIS A 82 -12.55 -7.66 -16.70
C HIS A 82 -12.64 -9.11 -16.20
N LEU A 83 -12.02 -9.43 -15.05
CA LEU A 83 -12.08 -10.78 -14.46
C LEU A 83 -13.50 -11.19 -14.03
N GLN A 84 -14.33 -10.23 -13.63
CA GLN A 84 -15.74 -10.46 -13.32
C GLN A 84 -16.66 -10.56 -14.56
N GLY A 85 -16.13 -10.30 -15.76
CA GLY A 85 -16.88 -10.33 -17.01
C GLY A 85 -17.76 -9.10 -17.27
N PHE A 86 -17.61 -8.02 -16.48
CA PHE A 86 -18.33 -6.77 -16.71
C PHE A 86 -17.70 -5.93 -17.83
N SER A 87 -16.39 -6.05 -18.04
CA SER A 87 -15.66 -5.41 -19.15
C SER A 87 -15.19 -6.44 -20.16
N LYS A 88 -15.34 -6.15 -21.45
CA LYS A 88 -14.82 -6.96 -22.56
C LYS A 88 -13.41 -6.54 -23.01
N VAL A 89 -12.89 -5.44 -22.46
CA VAL A 89 -11.57 -4.91 -22.82
C VAL A 89 -10.52 -5.56 -21.90
N PRO A 90 -9.56 -6.33 -22.45
CA PRO A 90 -8.48 -6.88 -21.65
C PRO A 90 -7.54 -5.75 -21.22
N THR A 91 -7.16 -5.75 -19.95
CA THR A 91 -6.12 -4.87 -19.42
C THR A 91 -4.75 -5.49 -19.61
N ALA A 92 -3.70 -4.67 -19.72
CA ALA A 92 -2.31 -5.13 -19.80
C ALA A 92 -1.92 -6.02 -18.61
N LEU A 93 -2.50 -5.77 -17.43
CA LEU A 93 -2.32 -6.59 -16.24
C LEU A 93 -3.02 -7.96 -16.40
N SER A 94 -4.26 -8.00 -16.87
CA SER A 94 -5.05 -9.24 -17.00
C SER A 94 -4.39 -10.30 -17.89
N ALA A 95 -3.56 -9.88 -18.85
CA ALA A 95 -2.83 -10.79 -19.75
C ALA A 95 -1.67 -11.51 -19.05
N VAL A 96 -1.08 -10.90 -18.02
CA VAL A 96 0.10 -11.43 -17.30
C VAL A 96 -0.28 -12.01 -15.93
N LEU A 97 -1.47 -11.68 -15.44
CA LEU A 97 -1.97 -12.16 -14.16
C LEU A 97 -2.14 -13.69 -14.17
N GLU A 98 -1.69 -14.34 -13.10
CA GLU A 98 -1.91 -15.77 -12.89
C GLU A 98 -3.41 -16.05 -12.68
N LYS A 99 -3.91 -17.16 -13.22
CA LYS A 99 -5.34 -17.54 -13.18
C LYS A 99 -5.88 -17.72 -11.75
N ASP A 100 -4.99 -17.95 -10.79
CA ASP A 100 -5.33 -18.21 -9.39
C ASP A 100 -5.42 -16.94 -8.54
N CYS A 101 -5.17 -15.75 -9.12
CA CYS A 101 -5.30 -14.50 -8.39
C CYS A 101 -6.76 -14.23 -8.01
N SER A 102 -7.01 -14.01 -6.72
CA SER A 102 -8.38 -13.72 -6.26
C SER A 102 -8.82 -12.34 -6.77
N PRO A 103 -9.93 -12.24 -7.53
CA PRO A 103 -10.38 -10.96 -8.07
C PRO A 103 -10.75 -9.98 -6.96
N LEU A 104 -11.23 -10.50 -5.81
CA LEU A 104 -11.55 -9.69 -4.64
C LEU A 104 -10.32 -8.99 -4.04
N ALA A 105 -9.12 -9.58 -4.12
CA ALA A 105 -7.90 -8.93 -3.66
C ALA A 105 -7.58 -7.67 -4.50
N LEU A 106 -7.81 -7.70 -5.81
CA LEU A 106 -7.62 -6.53 -6.68
C LEU A 106 -8.55 -5.38 -6.29
N ALA A 107 -9.81 -5.67 -5.99
CA ALA A 107 -10.77 -4.67 -5.52
C ALA A 107 -10.37 -4.10 -4.14
N ARG A 108 -9.91 -4.95 -3.22
CA ARG A 108 -9.40 -4.52 -1.90
C ARG A 108 -8.15 -3.65 -2.04
N LEU A 109 -7.21 -4.01 -2.91
CA LEU A 109 -6.01 -3.23 -3.24
C LEU A 109 -6.39 -1.85 -3.79
N SER A 110 -7.25 -1.80 -4.82
CA SER A 110 -7.73 -0.54 -5.40
C SER A 110 -8.35 0.38 -4.34
N ARG A 111 -9.15 -0.18 -3.41
CA ARG A 111 -9.75 0.59 -2.33
C ARG A 111 -8.71 1.16 -1.36
N LYS A 112 -7.70 0.35 -0.98
CA LYS A 112 -6.60 0.80 -0.13
C LYS A 112 -5.76 1.87 -0.82
N LEU A 113 -5.55 1.76 -2.13
CA LEU A 113 -4.85 2.77 -2.92
C LEU A 113 -5.52 4.14 -2.86
N ASN A 114 -6.84 4.23 -2.77
CA ASN A 114 -7.50 5.54 -2.60
C ASN A 114 -7.07 6.24 -1.31
N ALA A 115 -6.98 5.51 -0.19
CA ALA A 115 -6.50 6.07 1.07
C ALA A 115 -5.03 6.53 0.95
N VAL A 116 -4.19 5.74 0.27
CA VAL A 116 -2.79 6.10 -0.01
C VAL A 116 -2.70 7.36 -0.88
N ILE A 117 -3.53 7.49 -1.91
CA ILE A 117 -3.55 8.69 -2.77
C ILE A 117 -3.89 9.94 -1.95
N ASP A 118 -4.87 9.84 -1.05
CA ASP A 118 -5.27 10.95 -0.19
C ASP A 118 -4.15 11.31 0.80
N GLU A 119 -3.45 10.33 1.36
CA GLU A 119 -2.30 10.54 2.24
C GLU A 119 -1.14 11.23 1.52
N VAL A 120 -0.74 10.71 0.35
CA VAL A 120 0.36 11.23 -0.46
C VAL A 120 0.10 12.65 -0.93
N LYS A 121 -1.15 12.96 -1.28
CA LYS A 121 -1.57 14.29 -1.76
C LYS A 121 -1.29 15.40 -0.74
N PHE A 122 -1.37 15.12 0.55
CA PHE A 122 -1.15 16.11 1.62
C PHE A 122 0.22 15.99 2.29
N SER A 123 1.13 15.20 1.72
CA SER A 123 2.48 15.02 2.24
C SER A 123 3.46 16.08 1.75
N ASP A 124 4.48 16.39 2.56
CA ASP A 124 5.53 17.35 2.20
C ASP A 124 6.47 16.81 1.10
N SER A 125 6.58 15.48 0.98
CA SER A 125 7.36 14.79 -0.05
C SER A 125 6.54 13.66 -0.66
N PRO A 126 5.80 13.91 -1.76
CA PRO A 126 4.86 12.95 -2.31
C PRO A 126 5.54 11.70 -2.88
N ALA A 127 6.77 11.82 -3.40
CA ALA A 127 7.54 10.68 -3.87
C ALA A 127 7.89 9.72 -2.72
N LEU A 128 8.46 10.25 -1.63
CA LEU A 128 8.84 9.44 -0.47
C LEU A 128 7.61 8.86 0.24
N ALA A 129 6.54 9.65 0.38
CA ALA A 129 5.30 9.21 1.00
C ALA A 129 4.65 8.07 0.20
N ALA A 130 4.62 8.17 -1.14
CA ALA A 130 4.09 7.12 -1.99
C ALA A 130 4.88 5.82 -1.86
N GLU A 131 6.21 5.91 -1.82
CA GLU A 131 7.09 4.76 -1.67
C GLU A 131 6.81 4.00 -0.36
N ILE A 132 6.83 4.72 0.77
CA ILE A 132 6.58 4.14 2.11
C ILE A 132 5.16 3.56 2.20
N ALA A 133 4.16 4.26 1.67
CA ALA A 133 2.78 3.80 1.68
C ALA A 133 2.57 2.51 0.87
N LEU A 134 3.27 2.37 -0.27
CA LEU A 134 3.23 1.16 -1.09
C LEU A 134 3.85 -0.05 -0.38
N PHE A 135 4.98 0.12 0.32
CA PHE A 135 5.56 -0.96 1.11
C PHE A 135 4.63 -1.40 2.26
N THR A 136 4.04 -0.43 2.95
CA THR A 136 3.04 -0.69 4.01
C THR A 136 1.85 -1.49 3.44
N LEU A 137 1.47 -1.19 2.20
CA LEU A 137 0.37 -1.87 1.52
C LEU A 137 0.71 -3.32 1.12
N ILE A 138 1.97 -3.59 0.71
CA ILE A 138 2.45 -4.96 0.46
C ILE A 138 2.40 -5.81 1.74
N GLU A 139 2.86 -5.25 2.86
CA GLU A 139 2.92 -5.95 4.15
C GLU A 139 1.53 -6.25 4.70
N THR A 140 0.54 -5.42 4.37
CA THR A 140 -0.81 -5.58 4.91
C THR A 140 -1.45 -6.89 4.42
N PRO A 141 -2.01 -7.74 5.33
CA PRO A 141 -2.70 -8.95 4.93
C PRO A 141 -3.93 -8.64 4.06
N GLN A 142 -4.07 -9.39 2.97
CA GLN A 142 -5.17 -9.27 1.99
C GLN A 142 -6.29 -10.26 2.26
N ASP A 143 -5.98 -11.41 2.85
CA ASP A 143 -6.88 -12.55 3.02
C ASP A 143 -7.05 -12.91 4.51
N LEU A 144 -7.80 -12.06 5.21
CA LEU A 144 -8.17 -12.30 6.60
C LEU A 144 -9.02 -13.58 6.74
N ASP A 145 -9.85 -13.86 5.74
CA ASP A 145 -10.74 -15.02 5.74
C ASP A 145 -9.94 -16.34 5.72
N ALA A 146 -8.86 -16.42 4.93
CA ALA A 146 -7.96 -17.56 4.97
C ALA A 146 -7.18 -17.67 6.28
N LEU A 147 -6.79 -16.54 6.89
CA LEU A 147 -6.15 -16.56 8.20
C LEU A 147 -7.09 -17.09 9.28
N VAL A 148 -8.35 -16.64 9.28
CA VAL A 148 -9.39 -17.14 10.20
C VAL A 148 -9.61 -18.63 10.01
N LYS A 149 -9.78 -19.11 8.77
CA LYS A 149 -9.95 -20.55 8.49
C LYS A 149 -8.75 -21.40 8.94
N ARG A 150 -7.52 -20.89 8.76
CA ARG A 150 -6.31 -21.55 9.26
C ARG A 150 -6.29 -21.59 10.78
N LEU A 151 -6.75 -20.52 11.44
CA LEU A 151 -6.84 -20.42 12.89
C LEU A 151 -7.88 -21.42 13.43
N GLU A 152 -9.09 -21.47 12.86
CA GLU A 152 -10.14 -22.43 13.21
C GLU A 152 -9.68 -23.90 12.99
N ALA A 153 -8.95 -24.16 11.91
CA ALA A 153 -8.36 -25.48 11.65
C ALA A 153 -7.28 -25.85 12.68
N LEU A 154 -6.52 -24.89 13.18
CA LEU A 154 -5.55 -25.12 14.26
C LEU A 154 -6.25 -25.34 15.60
N GLU A 155 -7.30 -24.58 15.92
CA GLU A 155 -8.09 -24.71 17.14
C GLU A 155 -8.79 -26.07 17.21
N SER A 156 -9.44 -26.50 16.13
CA SER A 156 -10.09 -27.82 16.06
C SER A 156 -9.10 -28.97 16.21
N ARG A 157 -7.91 -28.86 15.63
CA ARG A 157 -6.83 -29.85 15.80
C ARG A 157 -6.33 -29.92 17.23
N LEU A 158 -6.13 -28.77 17.87
CA LEU A 158 -5.73 -28.69 19.28
C LEU A 158 -6.80 -29.28 20.20
N ALA A 159 -8.08 -28.99 19.94
CA ALA A 159 -9.21 -29.56 20.67
C ALA A 159 -9.33 -31.08 20.49
N SER A 160 -8.96 -31.62 19.33
CA SER A 160 -8.96 -33.06 19.04
C SER A 160 -7.76 -33.84 19.60
N GLY A 161 -6.77 -33.16 20.22
CA GLY A 161 -5.58 -33.80 20.77
C GLY A 161 -4.61 -34.37 19.73
N ALA A 162 -4.74 -33.97 18.46
CA ALA A 162 -3.85 -34.44 17.39
C ALA A 162 -2.43 -33.87 17.56
N PRO A 163 -1.36 -34.66 17.35
CA PRO A 163 0.01 -34.16 17.46
C PRO A 163 0.26 -33.00 16.48
N ALA A 164 1.04 -32.02 16.93
CA ALA A 164 1.55 -30.97 16.05
C ALA A 164 2.38 -31.62 14.92
N PRO A 165 2.32 -31.10 13.67
CA PRO A 165 3.30 -31.51 12.68
C PRO A 165 4.67 -31.00 13.18
N ASP A 166 5.71 -31.82 13.04
CA ASP A 166 7.09 -31.36 13.21
C ASP A 166 7.25 -30.10 12.36
N ALA A 167 7.55 -28.98 13.04
CA ALA A 167 7.73 -27.70 12.42
C ALA A 167 9.04 -27.69 11.61
N ALA A 168 9.01 -28.29 10.43
CA ALA A 168 9.96 -27.99 9.38
C ALA A 168 9.59 -26.60 8.84
N TRP A 169 10.14 -25.57 9.49
CA TRP A 169 10.21 -24.23 8.92
C TRP A 169 10.85 -24.36 7.54
N PRO A 170 10.23 -23.91 6.44
CA PRO A 170 10.92 -23.85 5.17
C PRO A 170 12.06 -22.84 5.34
N ALA A 171 13.29 -23.34 5.43
CA ALA A 171 14.47 -22.51 5.34
C ALA A 171 14.42 -21.76 4.00
N PRO A 172 14.73 -20.47 3.95
CA PRO A 172 14.87 -19.78 2.68
C PRO A 172 16.02 -20.44 1.91
N ASP A 173 15.73 -20.91 0.69
CA ASP A 173 16.73 -21.34 -0.28
C ASP A 173 17.74 -20.21 -0.53
N SER A 174 18.84 -20.21 0.22
CA SER A 174 20.02 -19.42 -0.07
C SER A 174 21.07 -20.34 -0.69
N ALA A 175 20.84 -20.73 -1.94
CA ALA A 175 21.87 -21.24 -2.81
C ALA A 175 22.75 -20.07 -3.28
N GLY A 176 23.69 -19.66 -2.42
CA GLY A 176 24.70 -18.66 -2.72
C GLY A 176 26.07 -19.18 -2.28
N GLN A 177 26.79 -19.80 -3.21
CA GLN A 177 28.15 -20.27 -3.02
C GLN A 177 29.08 -19.10 -2.69
N GLN A 178 29.87 -19.20 -1.62
CA GLN A 178 31.17 -18.53 -1.60
C GLN A 178 32.21 -19.38 -0.87
N LYS A 179 33.14 -19.86 -1.69
CA LYS A 179 34.32 -20.63 -1.34
C LYS A 179 35.48 -19.64 -1.17
N LYS A 180 36.28 -19.86 -0.12
CA LYS A 180 37.74 -19.69 -0.05
C LYS A 180 38.34 -18.34 0.43
N ASN A 181 39.30 -18.53 1.34
CA ASN A 181 40.44 -17.69 1.74
C ASN A 181 40.14 -16.65 2.84
N GLU A 182 40.94 -16.47 3.91
CA GLU A 182 42.37 -16.71 4.13
C GLU A 182 42.67 -17.14 5.57
N LYS A 183 43.69 -17.99 5.71
CA LYS A 183 44.55 -18.02 6.89
C LYS A 183 45.51 -16.83 6.80
N SER A 184 45.59 -16.00 7.82
CA SER A 184 46.87 -15.40 8.19
C SER A 184 46.89 -15.04 9.66
N ALA A 185 47.85 -15.66 10.34
CA ALA A 185 48.15 -15.44 11.74
C ALA A 185 48.79 -14.06 11.93
N LEU A 186 48.51 -13.42 13.06
CA LEU A 186 49.50 -12.61 13.78
C LEU A 186 49.12 -12.63 15.27
N THR A 187 49.75 -13.56 15.96
CA THR A 187 50.13 -13.46 17.37
C THR A 187 50.76 -12.08 17.63
N LEU A 188 50.39 -11.44 18.74
CA LEU A 188 51.30 -10.82 19.72
C LEU A 188 50.47 -10.19 20.84
N ASN A 189 50.56 -10.79 22.02
CA ASN A 189 50.36 -10.12 23.31
C ASN A 189 51.62 -10.44 24.12
N PRO A 190 52.22 -9.47 24.81
CA PRO A 190 52.04 -9.49 26.26
C PRO A 190 51.94 -8.10 26.91
N SER A 191 51.10 -8.03 27.94
CA SER A 191 51.33 -7.46 29.30
C SER A 191 52.48 -6.47 29.47
N SER A 192 52.37 -5.33 30.14
CA SER A 192 51.61 -5.03 31.36
C SER A 192 51.90 -3.58 31.77
N LEU A 193 50.95 -2.91 32.45
CA LEU A 193 51.18 -2.09 33.64
C LEU A 193 49.80 -1.80 34.29
N ILE A 194 49.60 -2.37 35.49
CA ILE A 194 48.52 -2.16 36.47
C ILE A 194 49.27 -1.58 37.71
N PRO A 195 48.78 -0.63 38.57
CA PRO A 195 47.58 -0.81 39.40
C PRO A 195 46.75 0.41 39.90
N HIS A 196 45.55 0.07 40.39
CA HIS A 196 44.50 0.73 41.25
C HIS A 196 44.98 1.71 42.38
N PRO A 197 44.12 2.39 43.23
CA PRO A 197 42.65 2.32 43.48
C PRO A 197 41.83 3.63 43.76
N SER A 198 40.49 3.58 43.56
CA SER A 198 39.32 4.06 44.40
C SER A 198 39.19 5.54 44.91
N PRO A 199 38.09 5.95 45.63
CA PRO A 199 36.71 6.23 45.18
C PRO A 199 36.07 7.56 45.76
N PHE A 200 34.81 7.90 45.39
CA PHE A 200 33.87 8.88 46.02
C PHE A 200 34.27 10.39 46.04
N SER A 201 33.42 11.42 45.84
CA SER A 201 32.08 11.74 46.39
C SER A 201 31.44 13.00 45.69
N PRO A 202 30.18 13.40 46.02
CA PRO A 202 29.32 14.29 45.22
C PRO A 202 29.08 15.74 45.74
N LEU A 203 28.54 16.60 44.83
CA LEU A 203 27.71 17.83 45.00
C LEU A 203 28.34 19.13 45.62
N PRO A 204 27.89 20.33 45.18
CA PRO A 204 26.76 20.99 45.88
C PRO A 204 25.73 21.71 44.99
N ARG A 205 24.51 21.83 45.55
CA ARG A 205 23.38 22.66 45.08
C ARG A 205 23.49 24.07 45.64
N SER A 206 23.16 25.07 44.82
CA SER A 206 22.51 26.34 45.19
C SER A 206 22.04 26.95 43.85
N GLY A 207 20.79 27.31 43.56
CA GLY A 207 19.75 27.88 44.41
C GLY A 207 19.43 29.27 43.87
N ASN A 208 18.52 29.38 42.89
CA ASN A 208 17.47 30.41 42.82
C ASN A 208 16.60 30.27 41.56
N ALA A 209 15.30 30.40 41.79
CA ALA A 209 14.21 30.27 40.84
C ALA A 209 13.98 31.54 40.02
N CYS A 210 13.45 31.39 38.80
CA CYS A 210 12.26 32.16 38.39
C CYS A 210 11.54 31.48 37.22
N LEU A 211 10.22 31.47 37.30
CA LEU A 211 9.28 30.78 36.42
C LEU A 211 9.23 31.36 35.00
N ALA A 212 9.20 30.48 33.99
CA ALA A 212 8.48 30.74 32.75
C ALA A 212 7.79 29.44 32.27
N ARG A 213 6.46 29.52 32.30
CA ARG A 213 5.46 28.52 31.93
C ARG A 213 5.41 28.37 30.41
N PHE A 214 5.59 27.16 29.87
CA PHE A 214 5.11 26.81 28.52
C PHE A 214 4.42 25.44 28.54
N PRO A 215 3.19 25.31 28.00
CA PRO A 215 2.36 24.12 28.16
C PRO A 215 2.69 23.01 27.16
N SER A 216 2.76 21.78 27.66
CA SER A 216 2.74 20.55 26.86
C SER A 216 1.36 20.34 26.23
N LYS A 217 1.29 20.13 24.91
CA LYS A 217 0.13 19.54 24.25
C LYS A 217 0.45 18.08 23.91
N ASN A 218 -0.10 17.17 24.70
CA ASN A 218 -0.39 15.81 24.26
C ASN A 218 -1.66 15.85 23.41
N PRO A 219 -1.75 15.09 22.30
CA PRO A 219 -3.02 14.89 21.62
C PRO A 219 -3.87 13.88 22.41
N CYS A 220 -5.01 14.35 22.92
CA CYS A 220 -6.06 13.50 23.45
C CYS A 220 -6.71 12.68 22.31
N PHE A 221 -6.63 11.37 22.47
CA PHE A 221 -7.42 10.37 21.77
C PHE A 221 -8.92 10.66 22.04
N ILE A 222 -9.66 11.09 21.02
CA ILE A 222 -11.12 11.23 21.11
C ILE A 222 -11.73 9.84 20.90
N ILE A 223 -12.08 9.19 22.01
CA ILE A 223 -13.08 8.13 22.04
C ILE A 223 -14.45 8.82 21.97
N SER A 224 -15.13 8.64 20.85
CA SER A 224 -16.54 9.00 20.67
C SER A 224 -17.38 8.34 21.77
N SER A 225 -17.87 9.17 22.68
CA SER A 225 -18.86 8.77 23.66
C SER A 225 -20.21 8.66 22.97
N PHE A 226 -20.64 7.41 22.87
CA PHE A 226 -22.01 6.97 22.64
C PHE A 226 -22.90 7.58 23.74
N GLN A 227 -23.75 8.55 23.39
CA GLN A 227 -24.76 9.07 24.32
C GLN A 227 -26.15 8.86 23.73
N SER A 228 -26.94 8.14 24.51
CA SER A 228 -28.33 7.75 24.33
C SER A 228 -29.26 8.95 24.17
N GLY A 229 -30.02 8.99 23.06
CA GLY A 229 -31.23 9.79 22.91
C GLY A 229 -32.44 8.88 22.79
N SER A 230 -33.34 8.95 23.77
CA SER A 230 -34.63 8.24 23.83
C SER A 230 -35.66 8.80 22.81
N PRO A 231 -36.78 8.11 22.56
CA PRO A 231 -37.44 8.08 21.26
C PRO A 231 -38.47 9.21 21.08
N LEU A 232 -38.49 9.81 19.90
CA LEU A 232 -39.60 10.65 19.45
C LEU A 232 -40.51 9.83 18.53
N THR A 233 -41.67 9.48 19.07
CA THR A 233 -42.87 9.08 18.35
C THR A 233 -43.20 10.09 17.25
N MET A 234 -43.15 9.66 16.00
CA MET A 234 -43.74 10.37 14.86
C MET A 234 -44.55 9.39 14.01
N LYS A 235 -45.82 9.30 14.39
CA LYS A 235 -47.03 9.26 13.56
C LYS A 235 -46.84 8.89 12.07
N THR A 236 -47.27 7.68 11.75
CA THR A 236 -47.57 7.16 10.42
C THR A 236 -48.51 8.08 9.61
N PRO A 237 -48.17 8.43 8.36
CA PRO A 237 -49.17 8.83 7.38
C PRO A 237 -49.45 7.69 6.39
N GLY A 238 -50.72 7.28 6.35
CA GLY A 238 -51.49 7.13 5.11
C GLY A 238 -51.04 6.10 4.08
N SER A 239 -51.68 4.93 4.16
CA SER A 239 -52.31 4.19 3.05
C SER A 239 -51.75 4.35 1.62
N SER A 240 -51.10 3.28 1.15
CA SER A 240 -50.97 2.92 -0.26
C SER A 240 -52.34 2.60 -0.89
N PRO A 241 -52.72 3.18 -2.03
CA PRO A 241 -53.77 2.62 -2.88
C PRO A 241 -53.22 1.48 -3.76
N PRO A 242 -54.00 0.42 -4.05
CA PRO A 242 -53.56 -0.69 -4.90
C PRO A 242 -53.52 -0.32 -6.39
N PRO A 243 -52.65 -0.94 -7.20
CA PRO A 243 -52.61 -0.71 -8.64
C PRO A 243 -53.85 -1.33 -9.32
N MET A 244 -54.58 -0.50 -10.07
CA MET A 244 -55.69 -0.96 -10.92
C MET A 244 -55.16 -1.76 -12.11
N SER A 245 -55.76 -2.94 -12.28
CA SER A 245 -55.67 -3.81 -13.44
C SER A 245 -56.18 -3.10 -14.70
N SER A 246 -55.33 -2.95 -15.72
CA SER A 246 -55.77 -2.74 -17.10
C SER A 246 -55.56 -4.04 -17.89
N LYS A 247 -56.68 -4.66 -18.28
CA LYS A 247 -56.74 -5.69 -19.32
C LYS A 247 -56.49 -5.04 -20.70
N PRO A 248 -55.94 -5.79 -21.67
CA PRO A 248 -55.84 -5.34 -23.05
C PRO A 248 -57.19 -5.53 -23.75
N VAL A 249 -57.62 -4.53 -24.53
CA VAL A 249 -58.66 -4.68 -25.54
C VAL A 249 -58.14 -4.05 -26.83
N SER A 250 -58.03 -4.94 -27.83
CA SER A 250 -58.02 -4.79 -29.29
C SER A 250 -57.31 -3.60 -29.94
#